data_AF-A0A1I4BTY1-F1
#
_entry.id   AF-A0A1I4BTY1-F1
#
_cell.length_a   1.000
_cell.length_b   1.000
_cell.length_c   1.000
_cell.angle_alpha   90.00
_cell.angle_beta   90.00
_cell.angle_gamma   90.00
#
_symmetry.space_group_name_H-M   'P 1'
#
loop_
_entity.id
_entity.type
_entity.pdbx_description
1 polymer ?
#
loop_
_entity_poly.entity_id
_entity_poly.type
_entity_poly.pdbx_seq_one_letter_code
_entity_poly.pdbx_strand_id
1 'polypeptide(L)'
;MKLLKSLKIITLMTAITTMVPIASIHAAAEINFKDTQGHWAEADIQIAAKKGYVDGYVDETFKPNNSITRAEFVKMLVTGLAFKTDPSNSEYWHSQFLASAQANGLITSGETGTDKDLNRNILREEMAKIAVRGTGTTTDEDTKWMYLATSNGIITGLNESGELGMDKPTTRAEAITVIERILKIRAGTRLPADKYATSEAEIAWHHTNVFSMAPEYFGNGVRTGSKFRWDWTRFANENGYSEVEKYVVIDMDDPRDPNRKLIPENFRWNMKVGNTRTVRSDVPDNTYVFLSFNHFVRYDSSQRNPSFAFANLNLSPVKLKTGDNVDSANKLINIVSYVPYLNSGTEYYYANGIIELAPNTSEVSIITGQISPKNLRIENDSDVAIYKRSAQGLGDKSDPIIFASHYESFGEVE
;
A
#
# COMPACT_ATOMS: atom_id res chain seq x y z
N MET A 1 -76.48 -35.09 -60.76
CA MET A 1 -76.38 -33.69 -60.29
C MET A 1 -76.18 -33.71 -58.78
N LYS A 2 -75.01 -33.23 -58.31
CA LYS A 2 -74.74 -32.46 -57.06
C LYS A 2 -75.51 -32.83 -55.76
N LEU A 3 -74.96 -32.87 -54.54
CA LEU A 3 -73.62 -32.65 -53.96
C LEU A 3 -73.76 -32.85 -52.42
N LEU A 4 -72.76 -33.47 -51.79
CA LEU A 4 -72.03 -33.05 -50.57
C LEU A 4 -72.50 -33.26 -49.10
N LYS A 5 -71.49 -33.78 -48.35
CA LYS A 5 -71.03 -33.50 -46.95
C LYS A 5 -71.75 -34.21 -45.79
N SER A 6 -71.09 -34.86 -44.81
CA SER A 6 -69.67 -34.97 -44.44
C SER A 6 -69.43 -36.12 -43.44
N LEU A 7 -68.27 -36.77 -43.53
CA LEU A 7 -67.76 -37.88 -42.71
C LEU A 7 -67.04 -37.37 -41.43
N LYS A 8 -67.15 -38.08 -40.30
CA LYS A 8 -66.18 -38.03 -39.19
C LYS A 8 -65.70 -39.46 -38.88
N ILE A 9 -64.42 -39.72 -39.08
CA ILE A 9 -63.72 -40.96 -38.76
C ILE A 9 -62.82 -40.72 -37.55
N ILE A 10 -62.86 -41.67 -36.62
CA ILE A 10 -62.08 -41.74 -35.37
C ILE A 10 -60.69 -42.29 -35.70
N THR A 11 -59.63 -41.60 -35.26
CA THR A 11 -58.24 -42.06 -35.40
C THR A 11 -57.68 -42.49 -34.04
N LEU A 12 -57.25 -43.75 -33.97
CA LEU A 12 -56.56 -44.40 -32.85
C LEU A 12 -55.06 -44.04 -32.88
N MET A 13 -54.52 -43.44 -31.82
CA MET A 13 -53.09 -43.13 -31.68
C MET A 13 -52.38 -44.21 -30.85
N THR A 14 -51.44 -44.92 -31.46
CA THR A 14 -50.46 -45.79 -30.79
C THR A 14 -49.29 -44.94 -30.26
N ALA A 15 -49.06 -44.96 -28.95
CA ALA A 15 -47.92 -44.30 -28.31
C ALA A 15 -46.70 -45.24 -28.32
N ILE A 16 -45.63 -44.81 -28.99
CA ILE A 16 -44.29 -45.41 -28.90
C ILE A 16 -43.55 -44.67 -27.78
N THR A 17 -43.37 -45.32 -26.63
CA THR A 17 -42.50 -44.83 -25.54
C THR A 17 -41.05 -45.08 -25.90
N THR A 18 -40.34 -44.03 -26.32
CA THR A 18 -38.87 -44.03 -26.38
C THR A 18 -38.32 -43.85 -24.95
N MET A 19 -37.62 -44.87 -24.44
CA MET A 19 -36.77 -44.70 -23.25
C MET A 19 -35.68 -43.67 -23.57
N VAL A 20 -35.77 -42.49 -22.96
CA VAL A 20 -34.65 -41.57 -22.88
C VAL A 20 -33.65 -42.17 -21.89
N PRO A 21 -32.37 -42.37 -22.24
CA PRO A 21 -31.38 -42.76 -21.25
C PRO A 21 -31.24 -41.61 -20.27
N ILE A 22 -31.61 -41.84 -19.01
CA ILE A 22 -31.28 -40.94 -17.92
C ILE A 22 -29.75 -40.97 -17.84
N ALA A 23 -29.11 -39.94 -18.37
CA ALA A 23 -27.70 -39.71 -18.12
C ALA A 23 -27.53 -39.64 -16.60
N SER A 24 -26.79 -40.59 -16.03
CA SER A 24 -26.37 -40.52 -14.64
C SER A 24 -25.70 -39.18 -14.44
N ILE A 25 -26.37 -38.27 -13.74
CA ILE A 25 -25.75 -37.09 -13.16
C ILE A 25 -24.82 -37.66 -12.10
N HIS A 26 -23.59 -38.01 -12.48
CA HIS A 26 -22.50 -38.08 -11.52
C HIS A 26 -22.40 -36.67 -10.96
N ALA A 27 -22.98 -36.46 -9.77
CA ALA A 27 -22.56 -35.35 -8.93
C ALA A 27 -21.03 -35.47 -8.87
N ALA A 28 -20.32 -34.47 -9.41
CA ALA A 28 -18.87 -34.43 -9.32
C ALA A 28 -18.53 -34.57 -7.83
N ALA A 29 -17.92 -35.69 -7.45
CA ALA A 29 -17.57 -35.95 -6.06
C ALA A 29 -16.77 -34.75 -5.55
N GLU A 30 -17.17 -34.19 -4.40
CA GLU A 30 -16.40 -33.13 -3.77
C GLU A 30 -15.00 -33.67 -3.46
N ILE A 31 -13.97 -32.99 -3.99
CA ILE A 31 -12.58 -33.32 -3.67
C ILE A 31 -12.31 -32.76 -2.27
N ASN A 32 -12.27 -33.64 -1.27
CA ASN A 32 -12.05 -33.29 0.12
C ASN A 32 -10.73 -33.90 0.61
N PHE A 33 -9.89 -33.07 1.23
CA PHE A 33 -8.64 -33.50 1.85
C PHE A 33 -8.80 -33.58 3.36
N LYS A 34 -8.17 -34.59 3.98
CA LYS A 34 -8.35 -34.88 5.42
C LYS A 34 -7.89 -33.75 6.34
N ASP A 35 -6.91 -32.96 5.91
CA ASP A 35 -6.24 -31.92 6.67
C ASP A 35 -6.66 -30.49 6.28
N THR A 36 -7.72 -30.35 5.49
CA THR A 36 -8.27 -29.03 5.11
C THR A 36 -9.58 -28.71 5.82
N GLN A 37 -10.20 -29.66 6.52
CA GLN A 37 -11.48 -29.43 7.19
C GLN A 37 -11.35 -28.34 8.27
N GLY A 38 -12.12 -27.26 8.11
CA GLY A 38 -12.08 -26.10 9.02
C GLY A 38 -10.86 -25.18 8.81
N HIS A 39 -10.04 -25.45 7.79
CA HIS A 39 -8.94 -24.58 7.41
C HIS A 39 -9.48 -23.35 6.64
N TRP A 40 -8.93 -22.17 6.89
CA TRP A 40 -9.40 -20.91 6.27
C TRP A 40 -9.35 -20.94 4.72
N ALA A 41 -8.45 -21.73 4.15
CA ALA A 41 -8.28 -21.90 2.70
C ALA A 41 -9.06 -23.09 2.10
N GLU A 42 -9.87 -23.81 2.88
CA GLU A 42 -10.55 -25.04 2.46
C GLU A 42 -11.33 -24.86 1.14
N ALA A 43 -12.13 -23.80 1.06
CA ALA A 43 -12.94 -23.51 -0.13
C ALA A 43 -12.08 -23.22 -1.37
N ASP A 44 -11.01 -22.42 -1.23
CA ASP A 44 -10.11 -22.12 -2.34
C ASP A 44 -9.37 -23.39 -2.80
N ILE A 45 -8.97 -24.26 -1.87
CA ILE A 45 -8.31 -25.55 -2.17
C ILE A 45 -9.26 -26.47 -2.96
N GLN A 46 -10.51 -26.60 -2.52
CA GLN A 46 -11.52 -27.40 -3.23
C GLN A 46 -11.78 -26.87 -4.65
N ILE A 47 -11.88 -25.55 -4.81
CA ILE A 47 -12.04 -24.91 -6.12
C ILE A 47 -10.83 -25.20 -7.01
N ALA A 48 -9.62 -25.04 -6.47
CA ALA A 48 -8.38 -25.25 -7.19
C ALA A 48 -8.24 -26.70 -7.66
N ALA A 49 -8.55 -27.66 -6.79
CA ALA A 49 -8.52 -29.09 -7.11
C ALA A 49 -9.57 -29.45 -8.17
N LYS A 50 -10.79 -28.90 -8.06
CA LYS A 50 -11.85 -29.09 -9.06
C LYS A 50 -11.50 -28.50 -10.42
N LYS A 51 -10.74 -27.40 -10.45
CA LYS A 51 -10.19 -26.80 -11.68
C LYS A 51 -8.96 -27.55 -12.22
N GLY A 52 -8.40 -28.49 -11.45
CA GLY A 52 -7.34 -29.39 -11.90
C GLY A 52 -5.95 -28.76 -11.99
N TYR A 53 -5.69 -27.65 -11.30
CA TYR A 53 -4.35 -27.04 -11.28
C TYR A 53 -3.57 -27.29 -9.98
N VAL A 54 -4.18 -27.98 -9.02
CA VAL A 54 -3.53 -28.53 -7.82
C VAL A 54 -4.04 -29.92 -7.52
N ASP A 55 -3.17 -30.72 -6.91
CA ASP A 55 -3.47 -32.07 -6.43
C ASP A 55 -3.09 -32.18 -4.95
N GLY A 56 -3.72 -33.14 -4.27
CA GLY A 56 -3.26 -33.60 -2.95
C GLY A 56 -2.24 -34.72 -3.06
N TYR A 57 -1.88 -35.27 -1.91
CA TYR A 57 -0.95 -36.37 -1.77
C TYR A 57 -1.69 -37.72 -1.77
N VAL A 58 -0.94 -38.80 -1.96
CA VAL A 58 -1.45 -40.18 -1.99
C VAL A 58 -2.13 -40.59 -0.67
N ASP A 59 -1.76 -39.95 0.44
CA ASP A 59 -2.35 -40.15 1.77
C ASP A 59 -3.67 -39.37 1.99
N GLU A 60 -4.24 -38.79 0.93
CA GLU A 60 -5.47 -37.98 0.94
C GLU A 60 -5.35 -36.66 1.73
N THR A 61 -4.12 -36.16 1.89
CA THR A 61 -3.83 -34.83 2.47
C THR A 61 -3.53 -33.79 1.41
N PHE A 62 -3.64 -32.51 1.75
CA PHE A 62 -3.24 -31.38 0.93
C PHE A 62 -1.98 -30.67 1.45
N LYS A 63 -1.72 -30.75 2.76
CA LYS A 63 -0.65 -30.07 3.49
C LYS A 63 -0.69 -28.54 3.32
N PRO A 64 -1.83 -27.89 3.67
CA PRO A 64 -2.04 -26.46 3.41
C PRO A 64 -0.98 -25.56 4.04
N ASN A 65 -0.42 -25.95 5.19
CA ASN A 65 0.55 -25.17 5.96
C ASN A 65 2.02 -25.42 5.55
N ASN A 66 2.29 -26.34 4.63
CA ASN A 66 3.66 -26.56 4.16
C ASN A 66 4.09 -25.41 3.25
N SER A 67 5.32 -24.93 3.41
CA SER A 67 5.94 -24.05 2.43
C SER A 67 6.07 -24.73 1.08
N ILE A 68 5.98 -23.94 0.01
CA ILE A 68 6.18 -24.41 -1.36
C ILE A 68 7.43 -23.79 -1.98
N THR A 69 7.98 -24.49 -2.96
CA THR A 69 9.07 -24.02 -3.78
C THR A 69 8.63 -23.00 -4.84
N ARG A 70 9.59 -22.25 -5.39
CA ARG A 70 9.35 -21.33 -6.51
C ARG A 70 8.84 -22.07 -7.75
N ALA A 71 9.44 -23.23 -8.06
CA ALA A 71 9.01 -24.09 -9.17
C ALA A 71 7.56 -24.56 -9.00
N GLU A 72 7.15 -24.97 -7.80
CA GLU A 72 5.77 -25.38 -7.52
C GLU A 72 4.79 -24.22 -7.69
N PHE A 73 5.11 -23.04 -7.17
CA PHE A 73 4.25 -21.86 -7.36
C PHE A 73 4.05 -21.54 -8.84
N VAL A 74 5.13 -21.51 -9.62
CA VAL A 74 5.06 -21.24 -11.07
C VAL A 74 4.24 -22.31 -11.79
N LYS A 75 4.45 -23.60 -11.49
CA LYS A 75 3.63 -24.68 -12.06
C LYS A 75 2.15 -24.47 -11.77
N MET A 76 1.79 -24.21 -10.51
CA MET A 76 0.38 -24.02 -10.11
C MET A 76 -0.23 -22.80 -10.82
N LEU A 77 0.49 -21.69 -10.90
CA LEU A 77 0.01 -20.47 -11.56
C LEU A 77 -0.15 -20.66 -13.08
N VAL A 78 0.85 -21.21 -13.76
CA VAL A 78 0.80 -21.48 -15.22
C VAL A 78 -0.37 -22.40 -15.55
N THR A 79 -0.57 -23.45 -14.76
CA THR A 79 -1.67 -24.40 -14.95
C THR A 79 -3.02 -23.75 -14.64
N GLY A 80 -3.13 -22.98 -13.55
CA GLY A 80 -4.36 -22.27 -13.18
C GLY A 80 -4.77 -21.21 -14.19
N LEU A 81 -3.80 -20.54 -14.82
CA LEU A 81 -4.01 -19.60 -15.93
C LEU A 81 -4.26 -20.27 -17.28
N ALA A 82 -4.23 -21.61 -17.33
CA ALA A 82 -4.37 -22.42 -18.54
C ALA A 82 -3.38 -22.01 -19.65
N PHE A 83 -2.16 -21.63 -19.27
CA PHE A 83 -1.11 -21.32 -20.23
C PHE A 83 -0.55 -22.60 -20.85
N LYS A 84 -0.23 -22.53 -22.14
CA LYS A 84 0.31 -23.68 -22.89
C LYS A 84 1.70 -24.04 -22.37
N THR A 85 1.95 -25.31 -22.16
CA THR A 85 3.27 -25.86 -21.86
C THR A 85 3.75 -26.73 -23.02
N ASP A 86 5.06 -26.90 -23.13
CA ASP A 86 5.68 -27.84 -24.07
C ASP A 86 6.31 -28.99 -23.28
N PRO A 87 5.66 -30.17 -23.23
CA PRO A 87 6.17 -31.34 -22.51
C PRO A 87 7.52 -31.85 -23.02
N SER A 88 7.95 -31.46 -24.23
CA SER A 88 9.28 -31.82 -24.74
C SER A 88 10.40 -31.15 -23.95
N ASN A 89 10.13 -29.98 -23.34
CA ASN A 89 11.06 -29.30 -22.44
C ASN A 89 11.08 -29.97 -21.05
N SER A 90 11.92 -30.98 -20.92
CA SER A 90 11.90 -31.95 -19.81
C SER A 90 13.24 -32.12 -19.08
N GLU A 91 14.17 -31.14 -19.21
CA GLU A 91 15.45 -31.16 -18.48
C GLU A 91 15.24 -31.33 -16.96
N TYR A 92 14.26 -30.59 -16.42
CA TYR A 92 13.71 -30.76 -15.08
C TYR A 92 12.18 -30.85 -15.19
N TRP A 93 11.52 -31.41 -14.15
CA TRP A 93 10.06 -31.53 -14.12
C TRP A 93 9.34 -30.18 -14.27
N HIS A 94 9.99 -29.10 -13.84
CA HIS A 94 9.46 -27.74 -13.86
C HIS A 94 9.81 -26.95 -15.13
N SER A 95 10.72 -27.45 -16.00
CA SER A 95 11.25 -26.71 -17.15
C SER A 95 10.16 -26.22 -18.11
N GLN A 96 9.18 -27.08 -18.42
CA GLN A 96 8.04 -26.71 -19.28
C GLN A 96 7.20 -25.56 -18.71
N PHE A 97 7.05 -25.49 -17.39
CA PHE A 97 6.25 -24.46 -16.73
C PHE A 97 7.03 -23.15 -16.64
N LEU A 98 8.34 -23.20 -16.38
CA LEU A 98 9.19 -22.01 -16.40
C LEU A 98 9.25 -21.39 -17.79
N ALA A 99 9.42 -22.19 -18.84
CA ALA A 99 9.39 -21.70 -20.21
C ALA A 99 8.05 -21.03 -20.55
N SER A 100 6.93 -21.63 -20.13
CA SER A 100 5.60 -21.04 -20.29
C SER A 100 5.43 -19.74 -19.51
N ALA A 101 5.91 -19.70 -18.26
CA ALA A 101 5.88 -18.51 -17.41
C ALA A 101 6.69 -17.35 -18.00
N GLN A 102 7.86 -17.63 -18.59
CA GLN A 102 8.68 -16.64 -19.30
C GLN A 102 7.97 -16.13 -20.56
N ALA A 103 7.44 -17.04 -21.38
CA ALA A 103 6.73 -16.67 -22.62
C ALA A 103 5.50 -15.79 -22.36
N ASN A 104 4.88 -15.91 -21.18
CA ASN A 104 3.73 -15.12 -20.77
C ASN A 104 4.07 -13.96 -19.81
N GLY A 105 5.35 -13.67 -19.60
CA GLY A 105 5.79 -12.51 -18.81
C GLY A 105 5.52 -12.61 -17.30
N LEU A 106 5.31 -13.81 -16.76
CA LEU A 106 5.17 -14.02 -15.31
C LEU A 106 6.52 -13.90 -14.58
N ILE A 107 7.59 -14.37 -15.23
CA ILE A 107 8.97 -14.33 -14.76
C ILE A 107 9.90 -13.90 -15.90
N THR A 108 11.03 -13.30 -15.54
CA THR A 108 12.09 -12.90 -16.48
C THR A 108 13.23 -13.92 -16.50
N SER A 109 14.12 -13.83 -17.48
CA SER A 109 15.30 -14.71 -17.58
C SER A 109 16.29 -14.52 -16.42
N GLY A 110 16.37 -13.33 -15.85
CA GLY A 110 17.21 -13.05 -14.68
C GLY A 110 16.67 -13.65 -13.36
N GLU A 111 15.41 -14.06 -13.33
CA GLU A 111 14.74 -14.54 -12.12
C GLU A 111 14.71 -16.08 -12.00
N THR A 112 15.06 -16.84 -13.04
CA THR A 112 15.01 -18.30 -12.96
C THR A 112 16.14 -18.88 -12.13
N GLY A 113 17.35 -18.32 -12.20
CA GLY A 113 18.51 -18.84 -11.47
C GLY A 113 18.85 -20.28 -11.84
N THR A 114 19.40 -21.04 -10.88
CA THR A 114 19.71 -22.47 -11.00
C THR A 114 18.52 -23.36 -10.57
N ASP A 115 18.57 -24.66 -10.86
CA ASP A 115 17.58 -25.62 -10.33
C ASP A 115 17.50 -25.58 -8.79
N LYS A 116 18.62 -25.40 -8.10
CA LYS A 116 18.64 -25.20 -6.65
C LYS A 116 17.87 -23.96 -6.22
N ASP A 117 17.98 -22.86 -6.97
CA ASP A 117 17.25 -21.61 -6.71
C ASP A 117 15.75 -21.74 -6.98
N LEU A 118 15.33 -22.72 -7.78
CA LEU A 118 13.92 -23.00 -8.08
C LEU A 118 13.29 -23.95 -7.06
N ASN A 119 14.10 -24.82 -6.45
CA ASN A 119 13.69 -25.76 -5.41
C ASN A 119 13.77 -25.21 -3.97
N ARG A 120 14.21 -23.96 -3.76
CA ARG A 120 14.03 -23.29 -2.47
C ARG A 120 12.60 -22.78 -2.31
N ASN A 121 12.20 -22.58 -1.06
CA ASN A 121 10.90 -21.98 -0.74
C ASN A 121 10.77 -20.59 -1.36
N ILE A 122 9.60 -20.30 -1.94
CA ILE A 122 9.28 -18.98 -2.47
C ILE A 122 8.97 -18.01 -1.33
N LEU A 123 9.58 -16.83 -1.39
CA LEU A 123 9.28 -15.76 -0.43
C LEU A 123 8.02 -15.00 -0.84
N ARG A 124 7.33 -14.39 0.13
CA ARG A 124 6.09 -13.64 -0.13
C ARG A 124 6.31 -12.47 -1.09
N GLU A 125 7.47 -11.80 -1.05
CA GLU A 125 7.80 -10.75 -2.03
C GLU A 125 7.94 -11.26 -3.46
N GLU A 126 8.51 -12.45 -3.64
CA GLU A 126 8.67 -13.07 -4.95
C GLU A 126 7.32 -13.52 -5.50
N MET A 127 6.49 -14.12 -4.63
CA MET A 127 5.12 -14.45 -4.97
C MET A 127 4.35 -13.18 -5.37
N ALA A 128 4.48 -12.07 -4.63
CA ALA A 128 3.82 -10.81 -4.96
C ALA A 128 4.16 -10.33 -6.37
N LYS A 129 5.45 -10.31 -6.71
CA LYS A 129 5.94 -9.93 -8.05
C LYS A 129 5.31 -10.79 -9.15
N ILE A 130 5.38 -12.12 -9.02
CA ILE A 130 4.84 -13.05 -10.00
C ILE A 130 3.30 -12.94 -10.07
N ALA A 131 2.64 -12.76 -8.93
CA ALA A 131 1.19 -12.68 -8.84
C ALA A 131 0.62 -11.42 -9.50
N VAL A 132 1.25 -10.26 -9.29
CA VAL A 132 0.86 -9.01 -9.96
C VAL A 132 1.02 -9.15 -11.47
N ARG A 133 2.14 -9.71 -11.96
CA ARG A 133 2.31 -10.02 -13.39
C ARG A 133 1.25 -11.01 -13.88
N GLY A 134 0.86 -11.97 -13.05
CA GLY A 134 -0.24 -12.90 -13.30
C GLY A 134 -1.58 -12.22 -13.60
N THR A 135 -1.82 -11.02 -13.08
CA THR A 135 -3.02 -10.22 -13.41
C THR A 135 -2.92 -9.49 -14.76
N GLY A 136 -1.75 -9.49 -15.40
CA GLY A 136 -1.44 -8.69 -16.59
C GLY A 136 -0.87 -7.30 -16.26
N THR A 137 -0.71 -6.96 -14.99
CA THR A 137 -0.12 -5.69 -14.56
C THR A 137 1.40 -5.69 -14.75
N THR A 138 1.93 -4.64 -15.37
CA THR A 138 3.36 -4.43 -15.56
C THR A 138 3.82 -3.16 -14.85
N THR A 139 5.07 -3.16 -14.38
CA THR A 139 5.76 -1.96 -13.87
C THR A 139 7.26 -2.13 -14.08
N ASP A 140 7.94 -1.02 -14.28
CA ASP A 140 9.40 -0.86 -14.32
C ASP A 140 10.02 -0.65 -12.91
N GLU A 141 9.19 -0.46 -11.88
CA GLU A 141 9.63 -0.24 -10.51
C GLU A 141 9.65 -1.56 -9.72
N ASP A 142 10.84 -2.14 -9.56
CA ASP A 142 11.00 -3.45 -8.91
C ASP A 142 10.61 -3.48 -7.42
N THR A 143 10.52 -2.34 -6.74
CA THR A 143 10.13 -2.24 -5.33
C THR A 143 8.62 -2.09 -5.14
N LYS A 144 7.85 -1.87 -6.22
CA LYS A 144 6.42 -1.55 -6.18
C LYS A 144 5.50 -2.76 -6.10
N TRP A 145 6.03 -3.96 -6.33
CA TRP A 145 5.22 -5.17 -6.49
C TRP A 145 4.37 -5.51 -5.25
N MET A 146 4.91 -5.35 -4.04
CA MET A 146 4.15 -5.64 -2.83
C MET A 146 3.00 -4.64 -2.64
N TYR A 147 3.22 -3.37 -2.98
CA TYR A 147 2.17 -2.36 -2.97
C TYR A 147 1.08 -2.68 -4.00
N LEU A 148 1.45 -3.06 -5.22
CA LEU A 148 0.46 -3.48 -6.23
C LEU A 148 -0.30 -4.74 -5.81
N ALA A 149 0.38 -5.72 -5.19
CA ALA A 149 -0.27 -6.94 -4.73
C ALA A 149 -1.31 -6.67 -3.64
N THR A 150 -0.99 -5.81 -2.67
CA THR A 150 -1.88 -5.47 -1.55
C THR A 150 -3.01 -4.53 -1.97
N SER A 151 -2.70 -3.47 -2.73
CA SER A 151 -3.68 -2.48 -3.21
C SER A 151 -4.70 -3.06 -4.21
N ASN A 152 -4.34 -4.10 -4.95
CA ASN A 152 -5.27 -4.83 -5.83
C ASN A 152 -5.96 -6.02 -5.14
N GLY A 153 -5.72 -6.24 -3.84
CA GLY A 153 -6.34 -7.31 -3.06
C GLY A 153 -5.86 -8.72 -3.45
N ILE A 154 -4.70 -8.85 -4.08
CA ILE A 154 -4.07 -10.13 -4.45
C ILE A 154 -3.48 -10.80 -3.20
N ILE A 155 -2.75 -10.02 -2.41
CA ILE A 155 -2.12 -10.44 -1.16
C ILE A 155 -2.69 -9.60 -0.01
N THR A 156 -2.90 -10.23 1.14
CA THR A 156 -3.28 -9.58 2.40
C THR A 156 -2.14 -9.66 3.41
N GLY A 157 -2.19 -8.86 4.46
CA GLY A 157 -1.26 -8.96 5.59
C GLY A 157 -1.37 -10.31 6.29
N LEU A 158 -0.33 -10.66 7.04
CA LEU A 158 -0.25 -11.89 7.85
C LEU A 158 -1.10 -11.80 9.12
N ASN A 159 -1.50 -10.59 9.52
CA ASN A 159 -2.28 -10.32 10.71
C ASN A 159 -3.14 -9.07 10.53
N GLU A 160 -3.93 -8.75 11.56
CA GLU A 160 -4.81 -7.58 11.59
C GLU A 160 -4.08 -6.24 11.53
N SER A 161 -2.76 -6.20 11.77
CA SER A 161 -1.94 -5.00 11.64
C SER A 161 -1.37 -4.81 10.22
N GLY A 162 -1.62 -5.73 9.29
CA GLY A 162 -1.15 -5.60 7.90
C GLY A 162 0.27 -6.12 7.64
N GLU A 163 0.89 -6.82 8.59
CA GLU A 163 2.29 -7.27 8.46
C GLU A 163 2.56 -8.00 7.14
N LEU A 164 3.52 -7.52 6.35
CA LEU A 164 3.74 -8.06 5.00
C LEU A 164 4.47 -9.41 4.99
N GLY A 165 5.45 -9.57 5.90
CA GLY A 165 6.36 -10.72 5.95
C GLY A 165 7.05 -11.01 4.62
N MET A 166 7.66 -9.98 4.00
CA MET A 166 8.23 -10.04 2.65
C MET A 166 9.26 -11.17 2.48
N ASP A 167 10.05 -11.42 3.52
CA ASP A 167 11.11 -12.43 3.61
C ASP A 167 10.61 -13.80 4.10
N LYS A 168 9.32 -13.94 4.40
CA LYS A 168 8.76 -15.20 4.91
C LYS A 168 8.44 -16.16 3.76
N PRO A 169 8.72 -17.46 3.92
CA PRO A 169 8.25 -18.50 3.01
C PRO A 169 6.73 -18.48 2.86
N THR A 170 6.25 -18.77 1.65
CA THR A 170 4.81 -18.88 1.38
C THR A 170 4.35 -20.33 1.53
N THR A 171 3.23 -20.52 2.21
CA THR A 171 2.54 -21.81 2.34
C THR A 171 1.75 -22.19 1.09
N ARG A 172 1.45 -23.47 0.95
CA ARG A 172 0.66 -24.00 -0.16
C ARG A 172 -0.76 -23.41 -0.20
N ALA A 173 -1.37 -23.16 0.97
CA ALA A 173 -2.67 -22.51 1.08
C ALA A 173 -2.63 -21.03 0.63
N GLU A 174 -1.63 -20.25 1.09
CA GLU A 174 -1.46 -18.85 0.65
C GLU A 174 -1.30 -18.75 -0.86
N ALA A 175 -0.49 -19.63 -1.45
CA ALA A 175 -0.28 -19.68 -2.89
C ALA A 175 -1.57 -19.92 -3.68
N ILE A 176 -2.40 -20.87 -3.25
CA ILE A 176 -3.70 -21.13 -3.90
C ILE A 176 -4.61 -19.92 -3.81
N THR A 177 -4.75 -19.33 -2.61
CA THR A 177 -5.62 -18.17 -2.43
C THR A 177 -5.15 -17.00 -3.31
N VAL A 178 -3.83 -16.80 -3.46
CA VAL A 178 -3.28 -15.82 -4.40
C VAL A 178 -3.64 -16.16 -5.85
N ILE A 179 -3.50 -17.42 -6.28
CA ILE A 179 -3.86 -17.84 -7.64
C ILE A 179 -5.36 -17.63 -7.90
N GLU A 180 -6.23 -18.02 -6.99
CA GLU A 180 -7.68 -17.78 -7.11
C GLU A 180 -8.02 -16.28 -7.19
N ARG A 181 -7.31 -15.44 -6.44
CA ARG A 181 -7.45 -13.98 -6.52
C ARG A 181 -7.00 -13.42 -7.87
N ILE A 182 -5.88 -13.91 -8.42
CA ILE A 182 -5.43 -13.56 -9.78
C ILE A 182 -6.51 -13.93 -10.81
N LEU A 183 -7.07 -15.14 -10.72
CA LEU A 183 -8.13 -15.60 -11.63
C LEU A 183 -9.38 -14.72 -11.54
N LYS A 184 -9.80 -14.34 -10.33
CA LYS A 184 -10.92 -13.39 -10.12
C LYS A 184 -10.64 -12.04 -10.78
N ILE A 185 -9.45 -11.49 -10.61
CA ILE A 185 -9.05 -10.20 -11.22
C ILE A 185 -9.07 -10.30 -12.75
N ARG A 186 -8.51 -11.37 -13.33
CA ARG A 186 -8.54 -11.60 -14.79
C ARG A 186 -9.94 -11.78 -15.34
N ALA A 187 -10.88 -12.26 -14.52
CA ALA A 187 -12.30 -12.32 -14.85
C ALA A 187 -13.04 -10.97 -14.69
N GLY A 188 -12.32 -9.88 -14.39
CA GLY A 188 -12.88 -8.54 -14.22
C GLY A 188 -13.38 -8.23 -12.82
N THR A 189 -13.13 -9.11 -11.84
CA THR A 189 -13.54 -8.87 -10.44
C THR A 189 -12.56 -7.92 -9.75
N ARG A 190 -13.08 -6.86 -9.13
CA ARG A 190 -12.30 -6.02 -8.21
C ARG A 190 -12.31 -6.65 -6.82
N LEU A 191 -11.14 -6.90 -6.26
CA LEU A 191 -11.00 -7.42 -4.90
C LEU A 191 -10.84 -6.28 -3.89
N PRO A 192 -11.29 -6.48 -2.64
CA PRO A 192 -11.01 -5.53 -1.57
C PRO A 192 -9.52 -5.53 -1.25
N ALA A 193 -8.95 -4.33 -1.09
CA ALA A 193 -7.58 -4.16 -0.61
C ALA A 193 -7.54 -4.29 0.91
N ASP A 194 -6.48 -4.90 1.42
CA ASP A 194 -6.15 -4.83 2.85
C ASP A 194 -5.55 -3.45 3.12
N LYS A 195 -6.30 -2.61 3.85
CA LYS A 195 -5.92 -1.21 4.13
C LYS A 195 -4.52 -1.12 4.76
N TYR A 196 -4.25 -1.94 5.79
CA TYR A 196 -3.02 -1.83 6.56
C TYR A 196 -1.84 -2.45 5.83
N ALA A 197 -2.03 -3.59 5.17
CA ALA A 197 -0.99 -4.16 4.32
C ALA A 197 -0.65 -3.23 3.14
N THR A 198 -1.65 -2.57 2.56
CA THR A 198 -1.42 -1.57 1.50
C THR A 198 -0.62 -0.39 2.03
N SER A 199 -0.97 0.14 3.20
CA SER A 199 -0.22 1.22 3.85
C SER A 199 1.21 0.81 4.19
N GLU A 200 1.43 -0.41 4.71
CA GLU A 200 2.78 -0.90 5.04
C GLU A 200 3.62 -1.09 3.77
N ALA A 201 3.02 -1.61 2.70
CA ALA A 201 3.69 -1.81 1.43
C ALA A 201 4.02 -0.48 0.73
N GLU A 202 3.16 0.53 0.85
CA GLU A 202 3.42 1.88 0.36
C GLU A 202 4.60 2.52 1.11
N ILE A 203 4.68 2.36 2.44
CA ILE A 203 5.83 2.84 3.22
C ILE A 203 7.12 2.14 2.79
N ALA A 204 7.07 0.81 2.59
CA ALA A 204 8.24 0.03 2.18
C ALA A 204 8.75 0.41 0.78
N TRP A 205 7.85 0.72 -0.16
CA TRP A 205 8.20 1.09 -1.53
C TRP A 205 8.54 2.58 -1.67
N HIS A 206 7.63 3.43 -1.20
CA HIS A 206 7.59 4.84 -1.53
C HIS A 206 7.93 5.72 -0.33
N HIS A 207 8.40 5.15 0.79
CA HIS A 207 8.76 5.88 2.01
C HIS A 207 7.60 6.71 2.61
N THR A 208 6.35 6.42 2.22
CA THR A 208 5.15 7.09 2.73
C THR A 208 3.89 6.25 2.54
N ASN A 209 2.85 6.49 3.33
CA ASN A 209 1.50 5.93 3.13
C ASN A 209 0.45 7.02 2.81
N VAL A 210 0.88 8.22 2.43
CA VAL A 210 -0.04 9.35 2.20
C VAL A 210 -1.10 9.06 1.13
N PHE A 211 -0.81 8.20 0.14
CA PHE A 211 -1.76 7.88 -0.93
C PHE A 211 -2.82 6.85 -0.49
N SER A 212 -2.45 5.88 0.34
CA SER A 212 -3.39 4.89 0.89
C SER A 212 -4.18 5.42 2.08
N MET A 213 -3.58 6.27 2.92
CA MET A 213 -4.18 6.70 4.19
C MET A 213 -4.85 8.08 4.14
N ALA A 214 -4.39 8.98 3.28
CA ALA A 214 -5.02 10.30 3.09
C ALA A 214 -5.25 10.63 1.60
N PRO A 215 -5.96 9.76 0.85
CA PRO A 215 -6.21 9.97 -0.58
C PRO A 215 -6.97 11.26 -0.91
N GLU A 216 -7.70 11.86 0.03
CA GLU A 216 -8.34 13.16 -0.11
C GLU A 216 -7.35 14.32 -0.30
N TYR A 217 -6.11 14.15 0.17
CA TYR A 217 -5.05 15.14 0.04
C TYR A 217 -4.07 14.83 -1.08
N PHE A 218 -3.88 13.55 -1.40
CA PHE A 218 -2.82 13.09 -2.29
C PHE A 218 -3.33 12.32 -3.52
N GLY A 219 -4.65 12.13 -3.68
CA GLY A 219 -5.25 11.35 -4.76
C GLY A 219 -5.33 12.06 -6.11
N ASN A 220 -5.57 11.27 -7.17
CA ASN A 220 -5.76 11.72 -8.56
C ASN A 220 -7.01 12.62 -8.69
N GLY A 221 -6.86 13.90 -8.40
CA GLY A 221 -7.97 14.87 -8.37
C GLY A 221 -7.56 16.18 -7.70
N VAL A 222 -6.59 16.14 -6.80
CA VAL A 222 -5.87 17.35 -6.41
C VAL A 222 -4.99 17.75 -7.59
N ARG A 223 -5.22 18.92 -8.19
CA ARG A 223 -4.33 19.50 -9.20
C ARG A 223 -3.03 19.96 -8.54
N THR A 224 -2.30 19.06 -7.88
CA THR A 224 -0.91 19.33 -7.56
C THR A 224 -0.16 19.26 -8.89
N GLY A 225 0.05 20.39 -9.55
CA GLY A 225 1.04 20.49 -10.63
C GLY A 225 2.43 20.01 -10.16
N SER A 226 2.62 19.97 -8.84
CA SER A 226 3.78 19.45 -8.12
C SER A 226 3.65 17.95 -7.83
N LYS A 227 4.52 17.13 -8.42
CA LYS A 227 4.71 15.73 -8.00
C LYS A 227 5.33 15.70 -6.60
N PHE A 228 5.09 14.64 -5.81
CA PHE A 228 5.79 14.42 -4.55
C PHE A 228 7.31 14.32 -4.80
N ARG A 229 8.11 15.26 -4.27
CA ARG A 229 9.55 15.41 -4.56
C ARG A 229 10.42 14.77 -3.49
N TRP A 230 10.65 13.46 -3.62
CA TRP A 230 11.58 12.73 -2.74
C TRP A 230 13.03 13.22 -2.88
N ASP A 231 13.43 13.72 -4.05
CA ASP A 231 14.75 14.32 -4.25
C ASP A 231 14.99 15.58 -3.40
N TRP A 232 13.95 16.13 -2.77
CA TRP A 232 14.04 17.28 -1.88
C TRP A 232 14.09 16.91 -0.40
N THR A 233 14.15 15.62 -0.05
CA THR A 233 14.17 15.18 1.35
C THR A 233 15.56 15.06 1.95
N ARG A 234 16.63 15.13 1.17
CA ARG A 234 18.03 15.06 1.64
C ARG A 234 18.79 16.36 1.37
N PHE A 235 19.50 16.85 2.38
CA PHE A 235 20.42 17.98 2.32
C PHE A 235 21.80 17.50 2.75
N ALA A 236 22.85 17.78 2.00
CA ALA A 236 24.21 17.44 2.37
C ALA A 236 25.17 18.58 2.02
N ASN A 237 26.17 18.79 2.85
CA ASN A 237 27.27 19.73 2.62
C ASN A 237 28.56 19.22 3.30
N GLU A 238 29.59 20.05 3.31
CA GLU A 238 30.89 19.76 3.92
C GLU A 238 30.85 19.50 5.44
N ASN A 239 29.80 19.94 6.13
CA ASN A 239 29.65 19.81 7.58
C ASN A 239 28.76 18.63 8.00
N GLY A 240 28.04 17.99 7.06
CA GLY A 240 27.12 16.89 7.38
C GLY A 240 25.96 16.74 6.39
N TYR A 241 24.94 15.99 6.79
CA TYR A 241 23.69 15.86 6.05
C TYR A 241 22.46 15.74 6.96
N SER A 242 21.30 16.06 6.41
CA SER A 242 19.98 15.73 6.96
C SER A 242 19.17 14.99 5.90
N GLU A 243 18.36 14.03 6.31
CA GLU A 243 17.42 13.37 5.41
C GLU A 243 16.12 12.99 6.10
N VAL A 244 15.03 13.00 5.33
CA VAL A 244 13.76 12.40 5.76
C VAL A 244 13.73 10.96 5.27
N GLU A 245 13.72 10.02 6.22
CA GLU A 245 13.69 8.58 5.96
C GLU A 245 12.31 8.13 5.46
N LYS A 246 11.25 8.69 6.06
CA LYS A 246 9.85 8.42 5.68
C LYS A 246 8.88 9.45 6.26
N TYR A 247 7.71 9.54 5.62
CA TYR A 247 6.52 10.17 6.19
C TYR A 247 5.49 9.10 6.53
N VAL A 248 4.80 9.21 7.67
CA VAL A 248 3.75 8.26 8.04
C VAL A 248 2.51 9.03 8.45
N VAL A 249 1.40 8.76 7.78
CA VAL A 249 0.07 9.23 8.08
C VAL A 249 -0.65 8.21 8.95
N ILE A 250 -1.33 8.71 9.97
CA ILE A 250 -2.08 7.92 10.94
C ILE A 250 -3.50 8.47 10.97
N ASP A 251 -4.48 7.59 10.78
CA ASP A 251 -5.88 7.90 10.91
C ASP A 251 -6.32 7.82 12.39
N MET A 252 -6.60 8.98 12.99
CA MET A 252 -7.00 9.05 14.40
C MET A 252 -8.49 8.75 14.65
N ASP A 253 -9.30 8.55 13.62
CA ASP A 253 -10.65 7.99 13.80
C ASP A 253 -10.66 6.46 13.67
N ASP A 254 -9.58 5.86 13.15
CA ASP A 254 -9.43 4.42 13.06
C ASP A 254 -8.64 3.90 14.27
N PRO A 255 -9.29 3.35 15.31
CA PRO A 255 -8.60 2.87 16.51
C PRO A 255 -7.68 1.67 16.24
N ARG A 256 -7.83 1.02 15.09
CA ARG A 256 -7.03 -0.15 14.68
C ARG A 256 -5.85 0.22 13.79
N ASP A 257 -5.66 1.50 13.48
CA ASP A 257 -4.49 1.94 12.70
C ASP A 257 -3.18 1.52 13.41
N PRO A 258 -2.39 0.61 12.81
CA PRO A 258 -1.21 0.05 13.45
C PRO A 258 -0.10 1.08 13.65
N ASN A 259 -0.15 2.22 12.94
CA ASN A 259 0.85 3.28 13.03
C ASN A 259 0.63 4.21 14.23
N ARG A 260 -0.49 4.11 14.95
CA ARG A 260 -0.71 4.89 16.20
C ARG A 260 0.41 4.76 17.22
N LYS A 261 1.04 3.58 17.29
CA LYS A 261 2.20 3.31 18.16
C LYS A 261 3.43 4.16 17.84
N LEU A 262 3.47 4.80 16.67
CA LEU A 262 4.56 5.67 16.24
C LEU A 262 4.43 7.10 16.78
N ILE A 263 3.27 7.48 17.32
CA ILE A 263 3.07 8.81 17.91
C ILE A 263 3.89 8.89 19.20
N PRO A 264 4.86 9.81 19.31
CA PRO A 264 5.65 9.95 20.53
C PRO A 264 4.81 10.35 21.75
N GLU A 265 5.15 9.86 22.94
CA GLU A 265 4.44 10.24 24.19
C GLU A 265 4.53 11.75 24.49
N ASN A 266 5.61 12.39 24.03
CA ASN A 266 5.83 13.83 24.13
C ASN A 266 5.25 14.61 22.94
N PHE A 267 4.42 14.00 22.09
CA PHE A 267 3.72 14.72 21.02
C PHE A 267 2.85 15.85 21.62
N ARG A 268 2.98 17.06 21.06
CA ARG A 268 2.24 18.25 21.52
C ARG A 268 1.72 19.03 20.32
N TRP A 269 0.56 19.66 20.49
CA TRP A 269 -0.02 20.56 19.48
C TRP A 269 -0.71 21.76 20.14
N ASN A 270 -0.91 22.82 19.34
CA ASN A 270 -1.51 24.07 19.81
C ASN A 270 -3.00 24.13 19.51
N MET A 271 -3.83 24.05 20.56
CA MET A 271 -5.26 24.30 20.49
C MET A 271 -5.56 25.80 20.59
N LYS A 272 -6.46 26.28 19.74
CA LYS A 272 -7.00 27.64 19.79
C LYS A 272 -8.52 27.62 19.77
N VAL A 273 -9.15 28.27 20.76
CA VAL A 273 -10.61 28.50 20.85
C VAL A 273 -10.84 29.93 21.34
N GLY A 274 -11.49 30.77 20.54
CA GLY A 274 -11.54 32.21 20.69
C GLY A 274 -10.14 32.83 20.80
N ASN A 275 -9.92 33.54 21.91
CA ASN A 275 -8.61 34.11 22.26
C ASN A 275 -7.74 33.18 23.11
N THR A 276 -8.27 32.03 23.52
CA THR A 276 -7.55 31.07 24.36
C THR A 276 -6.64 30.20 23.52
N ARG A 277 -5.38 30.07 23.94
CA ARG A 277 -4.38 29.19 23.33
C ARG A 277 -3.82 28.25 24.39
N THR A 278 -3.77 26.97 24.08
CA THR A 278 -3.34 25.93 25.02
C THR A 278 -2.58 24.84 24.28
N VAL A 279 -1.52 24.32 24.90
CA VAL A 279 -0.77 23.17 24.39
C VAL A 279 -1.43 21.90 24.91
N ARG A 280 -1.70 20.94 24.03
CA ARG A 280 -2.33 19.65 24.35
C ARG A 280 -1.47 18.48 23.90
N SER A 281 -1.61 17.36 24.60
CA SER A 281 -0.94 16.08 24.29
C SER A 281 -1.89 15.05 23.68
N ASP A 282 -3.19 15.20 23.89
CA ASP A 282 -4.22 14.34 23.31
C ASP A 282 -4.57 14.78 21.90
N VAL A 283 -4.69 13.84 20.96
CA VAL A 283 -5.02 14.16 19.57
C VAL A 283 -6.54 14.20 19.39
N PRO A 284 -7.12 15.29 18.85
CA PRO A 284 -8.57 15.42 18.66
C PRO A 284 -9.11 14.44 17.61
N ASP A 285 -10.40 14.15 17.66
CA ASP A 285 -11.12 13.39 16.62
C ASP A 285 -11.12 14.15 15.27
N ASN A 286 -11.52 13.46 14.19
CA ASN A 286 -11.52 13.95 12.80
C ASN A 286 -10.11 14.34 12.31
N THR A 287 -9.08 13.62 12.76
CA THR A 287 -7.68 14.01 12.57
C THR A 287 -6.87 12.94 11.85
N TYR A 288 -6.02 13.39 10.93
CA TYR A 288 -4.81 12.68 10.55
C TYR A 288 -3.61 13.23 11.32
N VAL A 289 -2.74 12.34 11.81
CA VAL A 289 -1.41 12.70 12.29
C VAL A 289 -0.42 12.38 11.18
N PHE A 290 0.35 13.37 10.75
CA PHE A 290 1.47 13.19 9.81
C PHE A 290 2.76 13.23 10.62
N LEU A 291 3.50 12.14 10.61
CA LEU A 291 4.83 12.03 11.21
C LEU A 291 5.89 12.10 10.12
N SER A 292 7.01 12.74 10.43
CA SER A 292 8.21 12.78 9.62
C SER A 292 9.36 12.21 10.43
N PHE A 293 10.01 11.19 9.88
CA PHE A 293 11.16 10.53 10.48
C PHE A 293 12.42 11.11 9.84
N ASN A 294 13.21 11.82 10.63
CA ASN A 294 14.33 12.61 10.16
C ASN A 294 15.63 12.08 10.78
N HIS A 295 16.67 12.00 9.97
CA HIS A 295 18.01 11.58 10.37
C HIS A 295 19.01 12.68 10.04
N PHE A 296 19.91 12.96 10.98
CA PHE A 296 20.89 14.03 10.88
C PHE A 296 22.26 13.48 11.24
N VAL A 297 23.25 13.80 10.42
CA VAL A 297 24.65 13.46 10.63
C VAL A 297 25.51 14.70 10.50
N ARG A 298 26.43 14.88 11.44
CA ARG A 298 27.44 15.94 11.49
C ARG A 298 28.83 15.34 11.40
N TYR A 299 29.64 15.82 10.46
CA TYR A 299 30.99 15.30 10.22
C TYR A 299 32.02 15.85 11.21
N ASP A 300 31.92 17.12 11.58
CA ASP A 300 32.77 17.73 12.61
C ASP A 300 31.96 18.12 13.85
N SER A 301 32.15 17.37 14.92
CA SER A 301 31.40 17.55 16.14
C SER A 301 31.87 18.73 17.02
N SER A 302 33.01 19.34 16.67
CA SER A 302 33.66 20.42 17.42
C SER A 302 33.16 21.83 17.07
N GLN A 303 32.46 22.00 15.94
CA GLN A 303 31.87 23.28 15.54
C GLN A 303 30.69 23.68 16.45
N ARG A 304 30.65 24.96 16.86
CA ARG A 304 29.59 25.54 17.71
C ARG A 304 28.36 25.90 16.85
N ASN A 305 27.21 25.29 17.17
CA ASN A 305 25.86 25.62 16.66
C ASN A 305 25.68 25.74 15.13
N PRO A 306 25.91 24.70 14.32
CA PRO A 306 25.30 24.65 13.00
C PRO A 306 23.83 24.24 13.15
N SER A 307 22.91 25.15 12.86
CA SER A 307 21.50 24.81 12.69
C SER A 307 21.33 23.99 11.41
N PHE A 308 20.70 22.82 11.47
CA PHE A 308 20.47 21.95 10.32
C PHE A 308 19.06 22.15 9.78
N ALA A 309 18.95 22.42 8.48
CA ALA A 309 17.66 22.44 7.81
C ALA A 309 17.16 21.00 7.57
N PHE A 310 15.84 20.78 7.54
CA PHE A 310 15.25 19.52 7.06
C PHE A 310 13.98 19.76 6.26
N ALA A 311 13.65 18.80 5.39
CA ALA A 311 12.48 18.90 4.54
C ALA A 311 11.21 18.74 5.36
N ASN A 312 10.22 19.58 5.09
CA ASN A 312 8.90 19.44 5.69
C ASN A 312 7.89 19.08 4.61
N LEU A 313 7.05 18.09 4.92
CA LEU A 313 5.81 17.87 4.20
C LEU A 313 4.84 18.96 4.62
N ASN A 314 4.65 19.96 3.76
CA ASN A 314 3.72 21.03 4.02
C ASN A 314 2.40 20.75 3.30
N LEU A 315 1.34 20.69 4.09
CA LEU A 315 -0.03 20.76 3.61
C LEU A 315 -0.38 22.25 3.59
N SER A 316 0.11 22.97 2.56
CA SER A 316 0.07 24.44 2.54
C SER A 316 -1.24 25.11 2.10
N PRO A 317 -2.41 24.46 1.91
CA PRO A 317 -3.52 25.17 1.30
C PRO A 317 -4.58 25.72 2.23
N VAL A 318 -4.40 25.60 3.53
CA VAL A 318 -5.33 26.23 4.45
C VAL A 318 -5.09 27.72 4.30
N LYS A 319 -5.99 28.48 3.66
CA LYS A 319 -6.22 29.85 4.12
C LYS A 319 -6.43 29.69 5.60
N LEU A 320 -5.40 29.97 6.39
CA LEU A 320 -5.37 29.81 7.83
C LEU A 320 -6.61 30.53 8.31
N LYS A 321 -7.72 29.81 8.55
CA LYS A 321 -8.94 30.49 8.90
C LYS A 321 -8.64 31.14 10.23
N THR A 322 -8.79 32.45 10.30
CA THR A 322 -8.75 33.15 11.57
C THR A 322 -9.92 32.60 12.39
N GLY A 323 -9.61 31.86 13.45
CA GLY A 323 -10.65 31.24 14.26
C GLY A 323 -10.14 30.09 15.09
N ASP A 324 -11.08 29.23 15.48
CA ASP A 324 -10.86 28.07 16.33
C ASP A 324 -10.31 26.91 15.50
N ASN A 325 -9.45 26.11 16.12
CA ASN A 325 -8.91 24.90 15.50
C ASN A 325 -9.78 23.68 15.78
N VAL A 326 -10.58 23.71 16.86
CA VAL A 326 -11.49 22.65 17.25
C VAL A 326 -12.91 23.17 17.44
N ASP A 327 -13.90 22.30 17.26
CA ASP A 327 -15.29 22.58 17.61
C ASP A 327 -15.61 22.29 19.09
N SER A 328 -16.87 22.49 19.48
CA SER A 328 -17.36 22.22 20.84
C SER A 328 -17.29 20.75 21.26
N ALA A 329 -17.14 19.83 20.31
CA ALA A 329 -16.98 18.39 20.54
C ALA A 329 -15.51 17.96 20.50
N ASN A 330 -14.56 18.90 20.52
CA ASN A 330 -13.13 18.65 20.41
C ASN A 330 -12.72 17.98 19.09
N LYS A 331 -13.49 18.14 18.01
CA LYS A 331 -13.09 17.68 16.68
C LYS A 331 -12.23 18.73 16.01
N LEU A 332 -11.14 18.30 15.35
CA LEU A 332 -10.30 19.19 14.58
C LEU A 332 -11.09 19.70 13.37
N ILE A 333 -11.21 21.02 13.24
CA ILE A 333 -11.91 21.68 12.12
C ILE A 333 -10.98 22.56 11.29
N ASN A 334 -9.83 22.94 11.85
CA ASN A 334 -8.84 23.80 11.21
C ASN A 334 -7.47 23.63 11.87
N ILE A 335 -6.41 24.00 11.15
CA ILE A 335 -5.06 24.13 11.71
C ILE A 335 -4.62 25.56 11.45
N VAL A 336 -4.06 26.20 12.46
CA VAL A 336 -3.28 27.42 12.26
C VAL A 336 -1.82 27.01 12.33
N SER A 337 -1.05 27.16 11.24
CA SER A 337 0.40 27.21 11.30
C SER A 337 0.79 28.34 12.25
N TYR A 338 1.10 27.98 13.49
CA TYR A 338 1.66 28.90 14.44
C TYR A 338 3.17 28.79 14.35
N VAL A 339 3.81 29.81 13.79
CA VAL A 339 5.25 30.04 13.99
C VAL A 339 5.37 30.69 15.36
N PRO A 340 5.94 30.02 16.38
CA PRO A 340 6.19 30.70 17.64
C PRO A 340 7.27 31.76 17.40
N TYR A 341 6.93 33.04 17.55
CA TYR A 341 7.92 34.03 17.95
C TYR A 341 8.08 33.87 19.46
N LEU A 342 9.06 33.09 19.89
CA LEU A 342 9.49 33.05 21.28
C LEU A 342 10.76 33.86 21.41
N ASN A 343 10.66 34.97 22.13
CA ASN A 343 11.78 35.81 22.51
C ASN A 343 12.23 35.37 23.91
N SER A 344 12.90 34.23 24.01
CA SER A 344 13.52 33.78 25.26
C SER A 344 14.69 32.85 24.96
N GLY A 345 15.90 33.28 25.36
CA GLY A 345 17.19 32.64 25.05
C GLY A 345 17.44 31.29 25.72
N THR A 346 16.45 30.40 25.77
CA THR A 346 16.56 29.06 26.34
C THR A 346 15.39 28.18 25.87
N GLU A 347 15.16 27.99 24.57
CA GLU A 347 14.17 27.02 24.10
C GLU A 347 14.37 26.63 22.63
N TYR A 348 14.08 25.36 22.32
CA TYR A 348 14.22 24.74 21.00
C TYR A 348 13.21 25.36 20.01
N TYR A 349 13.71 26.00 18.95
CA TYR A 349 12.87 26.55 17.89
C TYR A 349 12.44 25.45 16.90
N TYR A 350 11.20 24.99 16.99
CA TYR A 350 10.54 24.25 15.90
C TYR A 350 9.93 25.24 14.90
N ALA A 351 10.74 26.18 14.41
CA ALA A 351 10.33 27.09 13.35
C ALA A 351 10.67 26.46 12.00
N ASN A 352 9.74 25.69 11.43
CA ASN A 352 9.76 25.29 10.01
C ASN A 352 11.11 24.79 9.48
N GLY A 353 11.54 23.61 9.95
CA GLY A 353 12.60 22.85 9.30
C GLY A 353 14.00 23.23 9.72
N ILE A 354 14.23 23.64 10.96
CA ILE A 354 15.57 23.88 11.51
C ILE A 354 15.71 23.11 12.84
N ILE A 355 16.83 22.44 13.05
CA ILE A 355 17.21 21.80 14.32
C ILE A 355 18.60 22.27 14.75
N GLU A 356 18.79 22.56 16.04
CA GLU A 356 20.11 22.77 16.62
C GLU A 356 20.55 21.52 17.37
N LEU A 357 21.73 20.99 17.01
CA LEU A 357 22.30 19.82 17.68
C LEU A 357 23.09 20.25 18.93
N ALA A 358 22.96 19.47 20.00
CA ALA A 358 23.77 19.69 21.20
C ALA A 358 25.27 19.52 20.88
N PRO A 359 26.17 20.24 21.58
CA PRO A 359 27.61 20.08 21.42
C PRO A 359 28.04 18.61 21.50
N ASN A 360 29.05 18.21 20.72
CA ASN A 360 29.54 16.82 20.60
C ASN A 360 28.54 15.78 20.08
N THR A 361 27.34 16.17 19.62
CA THR A 361 26.40 15.24 18.95
C THR A 361 26.80 15.08 17.48
N SER A 362 27.14 13.88 17.04
CA SER A 362 27.48 13.59 15.62
C SER A 362 26.31 13.04 14.82
N GLU A 363 25.30 12.46 15.46
CA GLU A 363 24.19 11.80 14.79
C GLU A 363 22.94 11.87 15.67
N VAL A 364 21.78 12.12 15.08
CA VAL A 364 20.49 12.09 15.77
C VAL A 364 19.37 11.69 14.81
N SER A 365 18.41 10.91 15.33
CA SER A 365 17.13 10.68 14.67
C SER A 365 16.02 11.36 15.47
N ILE A 366 15.15 12.10 14.79
CA ILE A 366 14.00 12.76 15.41
C ILE A 366 12.72 12.46 14.64
N ILE A 367 11.61 12.42 15.38
CA ILE A 367 10.27 12.36 14.81
C ILE A 367 9.64 13.73 15.02
N THR A 368 9.24 14.37 13.93
CA THR A 368 8.39 15.56 13.97
C THR A 368 6.99 15.19 13.51
N GLY A 369 5.99 16.00 13.86
CA GLY A 369 4.64 15.72 13.39
C GLY A 369 3.72 16.92 13.37
N GLN A 370 2.66 16.79 12.59
CA GLN A 370 1.59 17.76 12.42
C GLN A 370 0.24 17.03 12.41
N ILE A 371 -0.82 17.73 12.76
CA ILE A 371 -2.19 17.21 12.70
C ILE A 371 -2.96 17.90 11.57
N SER A 372 -3.88 17.20 10.91
CA SER A 372 -4.77 17.81 9.90
C SER A 372 -6.18 17.23 9.90
N PRO A 373 -7.23 18.05 9.71
CA PRO A 373 -8.60 17.58 9.80
C PRO A 373 -9.07 16.91 8.51
N LYS A 374 -9.53 15.65 8.54
CA LYS A 374 -9.76 14.82 7.34
C LYS A 374 -10.56 15.47 6.20
N ASN A 375 -11.58 16.25 6.54
CA ASN A 375 -12.51 16.82 5.57
C ASN A 375 -12.17 18.25 5.16
N LEU A 376 -10.90 18.67 5.31
CA LEU A 376 -10.50 19.99 4.86
C LEU A 376 -10.59 20.05 3.34
N ARG A 377 -11.49 20.89 2.82
CA ARG A 377 -11.55 21.18 1.40
C ARG A 377 -10.28 21.93 0.99
N ILE A 378 -9.34 21.20 0.39
CA ILE A 378 -8.23 21.73 -0.39
C ILE A 378 -8.87 22.59 -1.51
N GLU A 379 -8.79 23.93 -1.41
CA GLU A 379 -9.28 24.88 -2.42
C GLU A 379 -8.50 24.71 -3.75
N ASN A 380 -8.88 25.37 -4.84
CA ASN A 380 -8.23 25.14 -6.14
C ASN A 380 -6.75 25.60 -6.22
N ASP A 381 -6.27 26.41 -5.27
CA ASP A 381 -4.90 26.99 -5.23
C ASP A 381 -4.00 26.31 -4.18
N SER A 382 -4.21 25.01 -4.02
CA SER A 382 -3.76 24.30 -2.85
C SER A 382 -2.61 23.33 -3.13
N ASP A 383 -1.41 23.70 -2.70
CA ASP A 383 -0.24 22.86 -2.88
C ASP A 383 0.00 21.94 -1.67
N VAL A 384 -0.05 20.63 -1.95
CA VAL A 384 0.54 19.60 -1.09
C VAL A 384 1.91 19.29 -1.65
N ALA A 385 2.97 19.69 -0.96
CA ALA A 385 4.33 19.53 -1.44
C ALA A 385 5.34 19.33 -0.32
N ILE A 386 6.41 18.61 -0.64
CA ILE A 386 7.66 18.71 0.12
C ILE A 386 8.33 19.99 -0.34
N TYR A 387 8.71 20.86 0.59
CA TYR A 387 9.46 22.07 0.26
C TYR A 387 10.93 21.92 0.65
N LYS A 388 11.82 22.20 -0.31
CA LYS A 388 13.25 22.39 -0.04
C LYS A 388 13.45 23.84 0.42
N ARG A 389 13.72 24.07 1.71
CA ARG A 389 14.21 25.39 2.17
C ARG A 389 15.72 25.44 1.98
N SER A 390 16.21 26.36 1.15
CA SER A 390 17.66 26.63 1.11
C SER A 390 18.09 27.26 2.43
N ALA A 391 19.16 26.76 3.02
CA ALA A 391 19.82 27.45 4.11
C ALA A 391 20.61 28.61 3.49
N GLN A 392 20.26 29.85 3.84
CA GLN A 392 21.19 30.95 3.65
C GLN A 392 22.49 30.59 4.38
N GLY A 393 23.58 30.36 3.64
CA GLY A 393 24.92 30.13 4.20
C GLY A 393 25.53 28.73 4.01
N LEU A 394 24.87 27.76 3.36
CA LEU A 394 25.43 26.40 3.16
C LEU A 394 25.75 26.04 1.70
N GLY A 395 26.11 27.03 0.87
CA GLY A 395 26.80 26.78 -0.41
C GLY A 395 25.92 26.41 -1.62
N ASP A 396 24.64 26.06 -1.44
CA ASP A 396 23.72 25.91 -2.57
C ASP A 396 23.32 27.29 -3.13
N LYS A 397 24.09 27.79 -4.10
CA LYS A 397 23.63 28.85 -5.01
C LYS A 397 22.58 28.26 -5.96
N SER A 398 21.36 28.08 -5.48
CA SER A 398 20.20 27.94 -6.37
C SER A 398 19.05 28.73 -5.78
N ASP A 399 18.39 29.50 -6.65
CA ASP A 399 17.36 30.45 -6.28
C ASP A 399 16.27 29.77 -5.43
N PRO A 400 15.81 30.42 -4.34
CA PRO A 400 14.60 29.96 -3.66
C PRO A 400 13.42 30.13 -4.61
N ILE A 401 12.96 29.04 -5.23
CA ILE A 401 11.63 29.04 -5.86
C ILE A 401 10.63 28.69 -4.76
N ILE A 402 10.20 29.71 -4.02
CA ILE A 402 8.92 29.75 -3.33
C ILE A 402 8.34 31.15 -3.56
N PHE A 403 7.44 31.29 -4.54
CA PHE A 403 6.45 32.38 -4.52
C PHE A 403 5.26 31.89 -3.69
N ALA A 404 4.57 32.64 -2.83
CA ALA A 404 4.86 33.79 -1.97
C ALA A 404 3.62 33.91 -1.04
N SER A 405 3.77 34.29 0.22
CA SER A 405 2.72 35.08 0.88
C SER A 405 3.33 36.40 1.30
N HIS A 406 3.02 37.39 0.47
CA HIS A 406 3.30 38.80 0.60
C HIS A 406 2.96 39.31 2.01
N TYR A 407 3.89 40.02 2.63
CA TYR A 407 3.64 40.86 3.81
C TYR A 407 4.06 42.28 3.43
N GLU A 408 3.13 43.06 2.89
CA GLU A 408 3.25 44.51 2.77
C GLU A 408 1.98 45.17 3.30
N SER A 409 2.07 45.70 4.51
CA SER A 409 1.97 47.15 4.77
C SER A 409 1.87 47.35 6.28
N PHE A 410 2.98 47.72 6.90
CA PHE A 410 2.90 48.54 8.11
C PHE A 410 2.49 49.93 7.66
N GLY A 411 1.21 50.25 7.83
CA GLY A 411 0.78 51.63 7.96
C GLY A 411 1.20 52.14 9.34
N GLU A 412 1.81 53.32 9.34
CA GLU A 412 2.12 54.15 10.51
C GLU A 412 0.94 54.24 11.49
N VAL A 413 1.20 54.33 12.80
CA VAL A 413 0.80 55.46 13.67
C VAL A 413 1.67 55.43 14.95
N GLU A 414 2.35 56.56 15.19
CA GLU A 414 3.05 57.11 16.39
C GLU A 414 3.77 56.20 17.40
#